data_AF-A0A5E4P537-F1
#
_entry.id   AF-A0A5E4P537-F1
#
_cell.length_a   1.000
_cell.length_b   1.000
_cell.length_c   1.000
_cell.angle_alpha   90.00
_cell.angle_beta   90.00
_cell.angle_gamma   90.00
#
_symmetry.space_group_name_H-M   'P 1'
#
loop_
_entity.id
_entity.type
_entity.pdbx_description
1 polymer ?
#
loop_
_entity_poly.entity_id
_entity_poly.type
_entity_poly.pdbx_seq_one_letter_code
_entity_poly.pdbx_strand_id
1 'polypeptide(L)'
;MLVDFGAKVDGYCSDHTRCIFCGEPNRKQEEAYEKLQETFKQILKEIKPGRKVAEISAKYREYLHCCALDFPSHSLGHGIGLEVHEYPSFADASGDVVREDSTLAIEPSTYYKEFGARFEETVLVTKNGARII
;
A
#
# COMPACT_ATOMS: atom_id res chain seq x y z
N MET A 1 -17.59 -2.98 0.67
CA MET A 1 -17.00 -4.34 0.74
C MET A 1 -15.54 -4.23 0.36
N LEU A 2 -14.63 -4.66 1.24
CA LEU A 2 -13.21 -4.76 0.93
C LEU A 2 -12.96 -6.15 0.34
N VAL A 3 -12.30 -6.19 -0.82
CA VAL A 3 -11.91 -7.43 -1.50
C VAL A 3 -10.41 -7.41 -1.67
N ASP A 4 -9.75 -8.30 -0.95
CA ASP A 4 -8.32 -8.54 -0.99
C ASP A 4 -8.09 -9.90 -1.66
N PHE A 5 -7.32 -9.91 -2.74
CA PHE A 5 -7.14 -11.09 -3.55
C PHE A 5 -5.82 -11.07 -4.33
N GLY A 6 -5.33 -12.28 -4.56
CA GLY A 6 -4.14 -12.53 -5.34
C GLY A 6 -4.26 -13.82 -6.17
N ALA A 7 -3.30 -14.01 -7.07
CA ALA A 7 -3.15 -15.23 -7.83
C ALA A 7 -1.72 -15.74 -7.71
N LYS A 8 -1.54 -17.06 -7.87
CA LYS A 8 -0.22 -17.68 -7.99
C LYS A 8 -0.09 -18.35 -9.35
N VAL A 9 0.85 -17.88 -10.17
CA VAL A 9 1.10 -18.38 -11.53
C VAL A 9 2.59 -18.71 -11.65
N ASP A 10 2.91 -19.93 -12.07
CA ASP A 10 4.28 -20.41 -12.25
C ASP A 10 5.20 -20.18 -11.04
N GLY A 11 4.61 -20.19 -9.83
CA GLY A 11 5.32 -19.98 -8.58
C GLY A 11 5.32 -18.54 -8.05
N TYR A 12 4.97 -17.55 -8.86
CA TYR A 12 4.93 -16.13 -8.49
C TYR A 12 3.54 -15.68 -8.04
N CYS A 13 3.51 -14.79 -7.05
CA CYS A 13 2.30 -14.24 -6.44
C CYS A 13 1.98 -12.84 -6.98
N SER A 14 0.70 -12.51 -7.06
CA SER A 14 0.19 -11.14 -7.16
C SER A 14 -0.63 -10.81 -5.92
N ASP A 15 -0.76 -9.53 -5.58
CA ASP A 15 -1.58 -9.08 -4.46
C ASP A 15 -2.23 -7.72 -4.74
N HIS A 16 -3.54 -7.65 -4.55
CA HIS A 16 -4.35 -6.48 -4.85
C HIS A 16 -5.60 -6.42 -3.95
N THR A 17 -5.82 -5.24 -3.38
CA THR A 17 -7.05 -4.91 -2.65
C THR A 17 -7.84 -3.80 -3.34
N ARG A 18 -9.15 -3.99 -3.47
CA ARG A 18 -10.11 -2.97 -3.89
C ARG A 18 -11.29 -2.88 -2.93
N CYS A 19 -11.80 -1.66 -2.75
CA CYS A 19 -13.08 -1.45 -2.07
C CYS A 19 -14.18 -1.24 -3.10
N ILE A 20 -15.26 -2.00 -2.96
CA ILE A 20 -16.45 -1.95 -3.80
C ILE A 20 -17.61 -1.44 -2.95
N PHE A 21 -18.32 -0.43 -3.44
CA PHE A 21 -19.53 0.09 -2.79
C PHE A 21 -20.76 -0.64 -3.36
N CYS A 22 -21.44 -1.40 -2.51
CA CYS A 22 -22.70 -2.08 -2.87
C CYS A 22 -23.87 -1.13 -2.58
N GLY A 23 -24.27 -0.35 -3.58
CA GLY A 23 -25.17 0.79 -3.41
C GLY A 23 -24.41 2.11 -3.28
N GLU A 24 -25.08 3.17 -2.85
CA GLU A 24 -24.45 4.49 -2.69
C GLU A 24 -23.60 4.53 -1.41
N PRO A 25 -22.30 4.86 -1.49
CA PRO A 25 -21.50 5.10 -0.30
C PRO A 25 -21.98 6.35 0.43
N ASN A 26 -21.80 6.38 1.75
CA ASN A 26 -21.90 7.66 2.44
C ASN A 26 -20.64 8.50 2.19
N ARG A 27 -20.76 9.81 2.41
CA ARG A 27 -19.68 10.77 2.22
C ARG A 27 -18.35 10.39 2.91
N LYS A 28 -18.41 9.82 4.12
CA LYS A 28 -17.20 9.43 4.86
C LYS A 28 -16.49 8.24 4.19
N GLN A 29 -17.24 7.28 3.65
CA GLN A 29 -16.69 6.14 2.92
C GLN A 29 -16.05 6.56 1.60
N GLU A 30 -16.72 7.43 0.85
CA GLU A 30 -16.23 7.98 -0.41
C GLU A 30 -14.95 8.80 -0.19
N GLU A 31 -14.99 9.80 0.71
CA GLU A 31 -13.82 10.63 1.02
C GLU A 31 -12.64 9.81 1.54
N ALA A 32 -12.88 8.79 2.39
CA ALA A 32 -11.82 7.93 2.89
C ALA A 32 -11.13 7.17 1.76
N TYR A 33 -11.91 6.58 0.84
CA TYR A 33 -11.36 5.80 -0.27
C TYR A 33 -10.61 6.69 -1.27
N GLU A 34 -11.14 7.86 -1.61
CA GLU A 34 -10.45 8.84 -2.46
C GLU A 34 -9.11 9.30 -1.84
N LYS A 35 -9.10 9.59 -0.54
CA LYS A 35 -7.88 9.97 0.17
C LYS A 35 -6.85 8.85 0.21
N LEU A 36 -7.27 7.59 0.30
CA LEU A 36 -6.35 6.45 0.20
C LEU A 36 -5.73 6.32 -1.20
N GLN A 37 -6.51 6.53 -2.26
CA GLN A 37 -5.98 6.55 -3.63
C GLN A 37 -4.96 7.68 -3.82
N GLU A 38 -5.24 8.86 -3.26
CA GLU A 38 -4.28 9.97 -3.29
C GLU A 38 -3.03 9.66 -2.45
N THR A 39 -3.20 9.07 -1.27
CA THR A 39 -2.09 8.63 -0.42
C THR A 39 -1.19 7.63 -1.16
N PHE A 40 -1.79 6.65 -1.84
CA PHE A 40 -1.05 5.73 -2.70
C PHE A 40 -0.20 6.47 -3.74
N LYS A 41 -0.79 7.42 -4.48
CA LYS A 41 -0.05 8.19 -5.50
C LYS A 41 1.10 9.00 -4.91
N GLN A 42 0.94 9.53 -3.70
CA GLN A 42 2.02 10.26 -3.03
C GLN A 42 3.12 9.31 -2.58
N ILE A 43 2.77 8.17 -1.99
CA ILE A 43 3.73 7.14 -1.59
C ILE A 43 4.48 6.55 -2.77
N LEU A 44 3.82 6.35 -3.91
CA LEU A 44 4.47 5.85 -5.12
C LEU A 44 5.65 6.74 -5.56
N LYS A 45 5.56 8.07 -5.36
CA LYS A 45 6.64 9.02 -5.67
C LYS A 45 7.84 8.90 -4.72
N GLU A 46 7.63 8.36 -3.52
CA GLU A 46 8.67 8.16 -2.52
C GLU A 46 9.49 6.89 -2.76
N ILE A 47 8.94 5.94 -3.54
CA ILE A 47 9.56 4.64 -3.83
C ILE A 47 10.58 4.80 -4.96
N LYS A 48 11.85 4.63 -4.63
CA LYS A 48 12.98 4.54 -5.57
C LYS A 48 14.15 3.79 -4.94
N PRO A 49 15.08 3.25 -5.74
CA PRO A 49 16.25 2.55 -5.21
C PRO A 49 17.03 3.37 -4.19
N GLY A 50 17.49 2.72 -3.12
CA GLY A 50 18.29 3.34 -2.05
C GLY A 50 17.48 4.04 -0.96
N ARG A 51 16.16 4.19 -1.11
CA ARG A 51 15.30 4.75 -0.03
C ARG A 51 15.12 3.74 1.09
N LYS A 52 15.24 4.20 2.34
CA LYS A 52 14.90 3.39 3.50
C LYS A 52 13.40 3.21 3.57
N VAL A 53 12.98 1.98 3.83
CA VAL A 53 11.57 1.64 3.87
C VAL A 53 10.86 2.32 5.05
N ALA A 54 11.51 2.42 6.21
CA ALA A 54 11.00 3.15 7.36
C ALA A 54 10.71 4.65 7.08
N GLU A 55 11.48 5.30 6.19
CA GLU A 55 11.22 6.71 5.80
C GLU A 55 9.93 6.82 4.99
N ILE A 56 9.66 5.85 4.12
CA ILE A 56 8.44 5.79 3.32
C ILE A 56 7.24 5.52 4.23
N SER A 57 7.36 4.58 5.18
CA SER A 57 6.31 4.32 6.18
C SER A 57 6.03 5.54 7.06
N ALA A 58 7.06 6.31 7.43
CA ALA A 58 6.87 7.56 8.16
C ALA A 58 6.11 8.61 7.33
N LYS A 59 6.44 8.75 6.03
CA LYS A 59 5.71 9.63 5.11
C LYS A 59 4.25 9.20 4.94
N TYR A 60 3.98 7.90 4.86
CA TYR A 60 2.62 7.37 4.83
C TYR A 60 1.82 7.77 6.06
N ARG A 61 2.40 7.65 7.26
CA ARG A 61 1.74 8.11 8.48
C ARG A 61 1.48 9.60 8.51
N GLU A 62 2.42 10.41 8.01
CA GLU A 62 2.23 11.85 7.86
C GLU A 62 1.03 12.15 6.94
N TYR A 63 0.90 11.45 5.81
CA TYR A 63 -0.25 11.61 4.91
C TYR A 63 -1.57 11.20 5.56
N LEU A 64 -1.64 10.05 6.24
CA LEU A 64 -2.84 9.65 6.96
C LEU A 64 -3.27 10.71 7.98
N HIS A 65 -2.30 11.25 8.74
CA HIS A 65 -2.53 12.32 9.69
C HIS A 65 -3.10 13.57 9.01
N CYS A 66 -2.45 14.07 7.96
CA CYS A 66 -2.88 15.26 7.22
C CYS A 66 -4.27 15.08 6.59
N CYS A 67 -4.62 13.87 6.15
CA CYS A 67 -5.92 13.55 5.58
C CYS A 67 -7.00 13.26 6.64
N ALA A 68 -6.65 13.28 7.93
CA ALA A 68 -7.49 12.90 9.06
C ALA A 68 -8.09 11.48 8.90
N LEU A 69 -7.29 10.56 8.40
CA LEU A 69 -7.61 9.14 8.31
C LEU A 69 -7.18 8.42 9.59
N ASP A 70 -7.89 7.34 9.95
CA ASP A 70 -7.49 6.51 11.08
C ASP A 70 -6.29 5.63 10.70
N PHE A 71 -5.41 5.37 11.66
CA PHE A 71 -4.18 4.62 11.44
C PHE A 71 -4.44 3.12 11.47
N PRO A 72 -3.96 2.35 10.48
CA PRO A 72 -4.01 0.90 10.55
C PRO A 72 -3.02 0.39 11.60
N SER A 73 -3.28 -0.81 12.13
CA SER A 73 -2.33 -1.53 12.98
C SER A 73 -1.26 -2.29 12.19
N HIS A 74 -1.38 -2.36 10.86
CA HIS A 74 -0.46 -3.06 9.98
C HIS A 74 0.46 -2.10 9.20
N SER A 75 1.53 -2.66 8.62
CA SER A 75 2.48 -1.91 7.79
C SER A 75 1.86 -1.39 6.49
N LEU A 76 2.56 -0.46 5.84
CA LEU A 76 2.20 0.09 4.52
C LEU A 76 2.22 -0.95 3.39
N GLY A 77 3.00 -2.03 3.54
CA GLY A 77 3.18 -3.02 2.49
C GLY A 77 4.33 -3.99 2.74
N HIS A 78 4.70 -4.71 1.70
CA HIS A 78 5.74 -5.74 1.74
C HIS A 78 6.33 -6.00 0.35
N GLY A 79 7.43 -6.75 0.30
CA GLY A 79 7.88 -7.38 -0.93
C GLY A 79 6.94 -8.50 -1.33
N ILE A 80 6.86 -8.77 -2.63
CA ILE A 80 6.07 -9.86 -3.19
C ILE A 80 6.83 -10.53 -4.33
N GLY A 81 6.78 -11.86 -4.38
CA GLY A 81 7.53 -12.63 -5.35
C GLY A 81 7.08 -14.09 -5.35
N LEU A 82 7.92 -15.00 -4.86
CA LEU A 82 7.55 -16.42 -4.74
C LEU A 82 6.64 -16.66 -3.53
N GLU A 83 6.75 -15.81 -2.53
CA GLU A 83 5.85 -15.72 -1.39
C GLU A 83 4.99 -14.46 -1.51
N VAL A 84 3.78 -14.50 -0.94
CA VAL A 84 2.91 -13.32 -0.92
C VAL A 84 3.56 -12.20 -0.10
N HIS A 85 4.11 -12.56 1.06
CA HIS A 85 4.81 -11.64 1.95
C HIS A 85 6.29 -12.00 2.01
N GLU A 86 7.14 -11.20 1.37
CA GLU A 86 8.59 -11.30 1.43
C GLU A 86 9.23 -9.93 1.69
N TYR A 87 10.56 -9.85 1.67
CA TYR A 87 11.29 -8.60 1.88
C TYR A 87 11.21 -7.69 0.66
N PRO A 88 11.20 -6.35 0.85
CA PRO A 88 11.38 -5.66 2.12
C PRO A 88 10.08 -5.54 2.96
N SER A 89 10.22 -5.44 4.27
CA SER A 89 9.09 -5.20 5.19
C SER A 89 8.90 -3.70 5.45
N PHE A 90 7.67 -3.19 5.28
CA PHE A 90 7.32 -1.80 5.60
C PHE A 90 7.02 -1.52 7.07
N ALA A 91 7.52 -2.36 7.99
CA ALA A 91 7.47 -2.10 9.41
C ALA A 91 8.22 -0.81 9.80
N ASP A 92 7.79 -0.17 10.88
CA ASP A 92 8.25 1.16 11.30
C ASP A 92 9.73 1.23 11.65
N ALA A 93 10.24 0.14 12.23
CA ALA A 93 11.64 -0.01 12.61
C ALA A 93 12.44 -0.82 11.56
N SER A 94 11.92 -0.96 10.34
CA SER A 94 12.59 -1.72 9.28
C SER A 94 13.93 -1.10 8.91
N GLY A 95 14.98 -1.93 8.89
CA GLY A 95 16.29 -1.58 8.37
C GLY A 95 16.41 -1.74 6.85
N ASP A 96 15.34 -2.19 6.19
CA ASP A 96 15.35 -2.51 4.78
C ASP A 96 15.45 -1.26 3.89
N VAL A 97 16.01 -1.47 2.71
CA VAL A 97 16.20 -0.46 1.68
C VAL A 97 15.56 -0.96 0.40
N VAL A 98 14.82 -0.07 -0.27
CA VAL A 98 14.22 -0.34 -1.58
C VAL A 98 15.34 -0.60 -2.60
N ARG A 99 15.27 -1.73 -3.31
CA ARG A 99 16.22 -2.09 -4.37
C ARG A 99 15.56 -1.97 -5.74
N GLU A 100 16.35 -1.66 -6.76
CA GLU A 100 15.91 -1.76 -8.16
C GLU A 100 15.45 -3.20 -8.45
N ASP A 101 14.48 -3.34 -9.35
CA ASP A 101 13.84 -4.61 -9.75
C ASP A 101 13.07 -5.35 -8.63
N SER A 102 12.90 -4.75 -7.45
CA SER A 102 11.99 -5.29 -6.43
C SER A 102 10.53 -5.08 -6.84
N THR A 103 9.71 -6.07 -6.54
CA THR A 103 8.24 -6.00 -6.62
C THR A 103 7.66 -5.85 -5.22
N LEU A 104 6.80 -4.86 -5.04
CA LEU A 104 6.27 -4.46 -3.72
C LEU A 104 4.75 -4.38 -3.79
N ALA A 105 4.04 -4.97 -2.83
CA ALA A 105 2.63 -4.68 -2.58
C ALA A 105 2.54 -3.45 -1.67
N ILE A 106 1.89 -2.38 -2.14
CA ILE A 106 1.75 -1.12 -1.40
C ILE A 106 0.27 -0.88 -1.15
N GLU A 107 -0.12 -0.89 0.13
CA GLU A 107 -1.50 -1.11 0.56
C GLU A 107 -2.00 -0.10 1.61
N PRO A 108 -2.00 1.22 1.30
CA PRO A 108 -2.56 2.22 2.19
C PRO A 108 -4.01 1.89 2.56
N SER A 109 -4.32 2.01 3.84
CA SER A 109 -5.57 1.57 4.46
C SER A 109 -5.98 2.46 5.62
N THR A 110 -7.27 2.40 5.96
CA THR A 110 -7.84 3.03 7.14
C THR A 110 -9.01 2.18 7.64
N TYR A 111 -9.16 2.09 8.96
CA TYR A 111 -10.19 1.26 9.58
C TYR A 111 -10.91 2.06 10.67
N TYR A 112 -12.20 2.24 10.49
CA TYR A 112 -13.11 2.78 11.49
C TYR A 112 -13.96 1.66 12.08
N LYS A 113 -14.65 1.94 13.19
CA LYS A 113 -15.57 0.99 13.83
C LYS A 113 -16.66 0.50 12.87
N GLU A 114 -17.13 1.36 11.96
CA GLU A 114 -18.23 1.07 11.05
C GLU A 114 -17.79 0.53 9.69
N PHE A 115 -16.58 0.83 9.23
CA PHE A 115 -16.07 0.38 7.93
C PHE A 115 -14.55 0.44 7.86
N GLY A 116 -13.97 -0.37 6.99
CA GLY A 116 -12.58 -0.27 6.56
C GLY A 116 -12.47 0.01 5.06
N ALA A 117 -11.38 0.66 4.67
CA ALA A 117 -11.01 0.85 3.28
C ALA A 117 -9.52 0.59 3.10
N ARG A 118 -9.17 -0.04 1.98
CA ARG A 118 -7.79 -0.26 1.54
C ARG A 118 -7.73 -0.17 0.03
N PHE A 119 -6.65 0.43 -0.45
CA PHE A 119 -6.32 0.53 -1.86
C PHE A 119 -4.91 0.01 -2.03
N GLU A 120 -4.73 -1.04 -2.80
CA GLU A 120 -3.44 -1.71 -2.92
C GLU A 120 -3.08 -2.00 -4.36
N GLU A 121 -1.83 -1.74 -4.71
CA GLU A 121 -1.26 -2.15 -5.98
C GLU A 121 0.08 -2.82 -5.78
N THR A 122 0.38 -3.78 -6.65
CA THR A 122 1.74 -4.27 -6.83
C THR A 122 2.51 -3.27 -7.72
N VAL A 123 3.73 -2.93 -7.31
CA VAL A 123 4.60 -1.98 -8.02
C VAL A 123 5.97 -2.59 -8.29
N LEU A 124 6.50 -2.33 -9.48
CA LEU A 124 7.89 -2.63 -9.84
C LEU A 124 8.75 -1.40 -9.59
N VAL A 125 9.80 -1.57 -8.80
CA VAL A 125 10.83 -0.56 -8.62
C VAL A 125 11.73 -0.53 -9.85
N THR A 126 11.80 0.62 -10.48
CA THR A 126 12.67 0.93 -11.62
C THR A 126 13.89 1.72 -11.16
N LYS A 127 14.88 1.91 -12.04
CA LYS A 127 16.06 2.74 -11.79
C LYS A 127 15.79 4.11 -11.11
N ASN A 128 14.69 4.77 -11.48
CA ASN A 128 14.43 6.17 -11.09
C ASN A 128 13.13 6.36 -10.28
N GLY A 129 12.45 5.29 -9.88
CA GLY A 129 11.14 5.38 -9.23
C GLY A 129 10.43 4.04 -9.19
N ALA A 130 9.09 4.04 -9.15
CA ALA A 130 8.29 2.82 -9.25
C ALA A 130 7.11 3.01 -10.22
N ARG A 131 6.64 1.89 -10.77
CA ARG A 131 5.43 1.86 -11.61
C ARG A 131 4.53 0.70 -11.19
N ILE A 132 3.23 0.88 -11.34
CA ILE A 132 2.24 -0.18 -11.12
C ILE A 132 2.43 -1.27 -12.19
N ILE A 133 2.23 -2.53 -11.80
CA ILE A 133 2.25 -3.70 -12.69
C ILE A 133 1.01 -4.57 -12.54
#